data_AF-A0A6J3BSN1-F1
#
_entry.id   AF-A0A6J3BSN1-F1
#
_cell.length_a   1.000
_cell.length_b   1.000
_cell.length_c   1.000
_cell.angle_alpha   90.00
_cell.angle_beta   90.00
_cell.angle_gamma   90.00
#
_symmetry.space_group_name_H-M   'P 1'
#
loop_
_entity.id
_entity.type
_entity.pdbx_description
1 polymer ?
#
loop_
_entity_poly.entity_id
_entity_poly.type
_entity_poly.pdbx_seq_one_letter_code
_entity_poly.pdbx_strand_id
1 'polypeptide(L)'
;MALPEPTTLEPLEKKIPQRYAHNELVVDFLKKCLDKDPMMRWTCEQLLRHPIFENFLFTVPHSDHEEYEKARRAQVQSSPLLPQLIVTDRNQPAKGKKSEMDSRSHLPTI
;
A
#
# COMPACT_ATOMS: atom_id res chain seq x y z
N MET A 1 -7.52 29.21 11.45
CA MET A 1 -7.61 29.66 10.04
C MET A 1 -8.38 28.58 9.29
N ALA A 2 -9.50 28.92 8.64
CA ALA A 2 -10.25 27.98 7.82
C ALA A 2 -9.80 28.11 6.37
N LEU A 3 -9.75 26.99 5.65
CA LEU A 3 -9.53 27.02 4.20
C LEU A 3 -10.74 27.69 3.52
N PRO A 4 -10.53 28.43 2.41
CA PRO A 4 -11.64 28.98 1.64
C PRO A 4 -12.52 27.85 1.11
N GLU A 5 -13.83 28.01 1.21
CA GLU A 5 -14.77 27.03 0.64
C GLU A 5 -14.70 27.07 -0.89
N PRO A 6 -14.69 25.89 -1.55
CA PRO A 6 -14.67 25.82 -2.99
C PRO A 6 -16.00 26.34 -3.56
N THR A 7 -15.91 27.29 -4.49
CA THR A 7 -17.07 27.93 -5.14
C THR A 7 -17.89 26.97 -5.99
N THR A 8 -17.30 25.87 -6.45
CA THR A 8 -17.96 24.86 -7.27
C THR A 8 -17.59 23.45 -6.80
N LEU A 9 -18.58 22.56 -6.79
CA LEU A 9 -18.40 21.13 -6.51
C LEU A 9 -18.63 20.35 -7.80
N GLU A 10 -17.62 19.60 -8.23
CA GLU A 10 -17.71 18.72 -9.39
C GLU A 10 -17.74 17.25 -8.92
N PRO A 11 -18.75 16.48 -9.30
CA PRO A 11 -18.84 15.07 -8.92
C PRO A 11 -17.84 14.22 -9.71
N LEU A 12 -17.50 13.06 -9.15
CA LEU A 12 -16.51 12.14 -9.73
C LEU A 12 -16.88 11.71 -11.16
N GLU A 13 -18.16 11.48 -11.39
CA GLU A 13 -18.73 11.00 -12.66
C GLU A 13 -18.46 11.98 -13.83
N LYS A 14 -18.30 13.28 -13.53
CA LYS A 14 -17.93 14.29 -14.54
C LYS A 14 -16.43 14.36 -14.83
N LYS A 15 -15.60 13.80 -13.94
CA LYS A 15 -14.12 13.84 -14.06
C LYS A 15 -13.51 12.57 -14.62
N ILE A 16 -14.22 11.43 -14.54
CA ILE A 16 -13.75 10.17 -15.11
C ILE A 16 -14.18 10.02 -16.58
N PRO A 17 -13.47 9.20 -17.39
CA PRO A 17 -13.87 8.96 -18.78
C PRO A 17 -15.32 8.48 -18.88
N GLN A 18 -16.05 8.98 -19.88
CA GLN A 18 -17.50 8.75 -20.01
C GLN A 18 -17.89 7.27 -20.08
N ARG A 19 -17.01 6.42 -20.63
CA ARG A 19 -17.17 4.96 -20.66
C ARG A 19 -17.23 4.30 -19.28
N TYR A 20 -16.71 4.96 -18.25
CA TYR A 20 -16.74 4.50 -16.85
C TYR A 20 -17.73 5.28 -16.00
N ALA A 21 -18.09 6.51 -16.39
CA ALA A 21 -19.02 7.37 -15.66
C ALA A 21 -20.40 6.73 -15.40
N HIS A 22 -20.84 5.84 -16.30
CA HIS A 22 -22.11 5.13 -16.20
C HIS A 22 -21.97 3.69 -15.68
N ASN A 23 -20.76 3.24 -15.38
CA ASN A 23 -20.53 1.92 -14.81
C ASN A 23 -20.60 2.00 -13.27
N GLU A 24 -21.70 1.51 -12.70
CA GLU A 24 -21.96 1.58 -11.26
C GLU A 24 -20.86 0.90 -10.43
N LEU A 25 -20.30 -0.21 -10.89
CA LEU A 25 -19.21 -0.91 -10.19
C LEU A 25 -17.93 -0.07 -10.15
N VAL A 26 -17.59 0.61 -11.25
CA VAL A 26 -16.40 1.46 -11.30
C VAL A 26 -16.59 2.70 -10.42
N VAL A 27 -17.77 3.32 -10.50
CA VAL A 27 -18.09 4.51 -9.71
C VAL A 27 -18.12 4.19 -8.22
N ASP A 28 -18.72 3.06 -7.81
CA ASP A 28 -18.73 2.64 -6.40
C ASP A 28 -17.32 2.37 -5.89
N PHE A 29 -16.52 1.60 -6.63
CA PHE A 29 -15.13 1.32 -6.27
C PHE A 29 -14.33 2.60 -6.03
N LEU A 30 -14.40 3.55 -6.95
CA LEU A 30 -13.69 4.82 -6.83
C LEU A 30 -14.19 5.66 -5.65
N LYS A 31 -15.50 5.63 -5.35
CA LYS A 31 -16.04 6.29 -4.16
C LYS A 31 -15.50 5.67 -2.86
N LYS A 32 -15.38 4.34 -2.78
CA LYS A 32 -14.77 3.66 -1.61
C LYS A 32 -13.29 4.02 -1.44
N CYS A 33 -12.57 4.23 -2.54
CA CYS A 33 -11.17 4.67 -2.53
C CYS A 33 -10.99 6.13 -2.09
N LEU A 34 -11.93 7.01 -2.48
CA LEU A 34 -11.78 8.47 -2.38
C LEU A 34 -12.65 9.10 -1.29
N ASP A 35 -13.07 8.32 -0.29
CA ASP A 35 -13.80 8.87 0.85
C ASP A 35 -12.95 9.93 1.56
N LYS A 36 -13.59 11.06 1.89
CA LYS A 36 -12.94 12.19 2.57
C LYS A 36 -12.60 11.83 4.01
N ASP A 37 -13.42 11.00 4.65
CA ASP A 37 -13.14 10.48 5.98
C ASP A 37 -12.20 9.26 5.86
N PRO A 38 -10.96 9.32 6.40
CA PRO A 38 -10.03 8.20 6.35
C PRO A 38 -10.54 6.95 7.08
N MET A 39 -11.44 7.07 8.05
CA MET A 39 -12.03 5.93 8.75
C MET A 39 -13.08 5.21 7.90
N MET A 40 -13.73 5.92 6.97
CA MET A 40 -14.72 5.36 6.06
C MET A 40 -14.10 4.85 4.75
N ARG A 41 -12.90 5.35 4.41
CA ARG A 41 -12.15 4.91 3.24
C ARG A 41 -11.76 3.44 3.37
N TRP A 42 -12.02 2.67 2.32
CA TRP A 42 -11.71 1.25 2.32
C TRP A 42 -10.20 0.99 2.28
N THR A 43 -9.79 -0.03 3.02
CA THR A 43 -8.44 -0.59 2.96
C THR A 43 -8.21 -1.35 1.66
N CYS A 44 -6.95 -1.55 1.27
CA CYS A 44 -6.60 -2.35 0.09
C CYS A 44 -7.20 -3.76 0.16
N GLU A 45 -7.24 -4.38 1.35
CA GLU A 45 -7.80 -5.71 1.53
C GLU A 45 -9.32 -5.76 1.30
N GLN A 46 -10.05 -4.69 1.67
CA GLN A 46 -11.48 -4.56 1.37
C GLN A 46 -11.70 -4.27 -0.12
N LEU A 47 -10.88 -3.41 -0.72
CA LEU A 47 -10.96 -3.08 -2.15
C LEU A 47 -10.72 -4.30 -3.04
N LEU A 48 -9.81 -5.20 -2.67
CA LEU A 48 -9.56 -6.45 -3.40
C LEU A 48 -10.75 -7.42 -3.39
N ARG A 49 -11.69 -7.26 -2.45
CA ARG A 49 -12.94 -8.04 -2.38
C ARG A 49 -14.10 -7.36 -3.10
N HIS A 50 -13.88 -6.20 -3.73
CA HIS A 50 -14.93 -5.46 -4.40
C HIS A 50 -15.42 -6.19 -5.68
N PRO A 51 -16.72 -6.16 -6.01
CA PRO A 51 -17.27 -6.87 -7.18
C PRO A 51 -16.70 -6.45 -8.54
N ILE A 52 -16.00 -5.32 -8.62
CA ILE A 52 -15.26 -4.90 -9.82
C ILE A 52 -14.21 -5.94 -10.25
N PHE A 53 -13.73 -6.75 -9.31
CA PHE A 53 -12.79 -7.84 -9.56
C PHE A 53 -13.46 -9.21 -9.67
N GLU A 54 -14.80 -9.29 -9.58
CA GLU A 54 -15.50 -10.56 -9.87
C GLU A 54 -15.22 -10.96 -11.32
N ASN A 55 -14.84 -12.23 -11.50
CA ASN A 55 -14.42 -12.80 -12.78
C ASN A 55 -13.14 -12.18 -13.38
N PHE A 56 -12.42 -11.36 -12.61
CA PHE A 56 -11.08 -10.92 -12.98
C PHE A 56 -10.06 -12.00 -12.63
N LEU A 57 -9.71 -12.83 -13.62
CA LEU A 57 -8.54 -13.70 -13.52
C LEU A 57 -7.29 -12.86 -13.77
N PHE A 58 -6.67 -12.37 -12.69
CA PHE A 58 -5.32 -11.85 -12.79
C PHE A 58 -4.38 -13.01 -13.14
N THR A 59 -4.01 -13.09 -14.41
CA THR A 59 -2.91 -13.95 -14.85
C THR A 59 -1.67 -13.07 -14.85
N VAL A 60 -0.70 -13.40 -13.99
CA VAL A 60 0.63 -12.79 -14.08
C VAL A 60 1.17 -13.20 -15.46
N PRO A 61 1.49 -12.25 -16.35
CA PRO A 61 2.14 -12.58 -17.61
C PRO A 61 3.41 -13.37 -17.29
N HIS A 62 3.63 -14.51 -17.97
CA HIS A 62 4.76 -15.39 -17.67
C HIS A 62 6.13 -14.67 -17.70
N SER A 63 6.25 -13.58 -18.46
CA SER A 63 7.43 -12.72 -18.54
C SER A 63 7.85 -12.13 -17.18
N ASP A 64 6.88 -11.78 -16.34
CA ASP A 64 7.15 -10.97 -15.16
C ASP A 64 7.53 -11.83 -13.95
N HIS A 65 7.19 -13.12 -13.99
CA HIS A 65 7.49 -14.06 -12.90
C HIS A 65 8.99 -14.38 -12.83
N GLU A 66 9.66 -14.53 -13.98
CA GLU A 66 11.10 -14.80 -14.01
C GLU A 66 11.92 -13.58 -13.58
N GLU A 67 11.51 -12.38 -14.01
CA GLU A 67 12.18 -11.15 -13.65
C GLU A 67 11.97 -10.80 -12.16
N TYR A 68 10.76 -11.01 -11.64
CA TYR A 68 10.47 -10.89 -10.20
C TYR A 68 11.28 -11.90 -9.37
N GLU A 69 11.34 -13.17 -9.76
CA GLU A 69 12.15 -14.18 -9.07
C GLU A 69 13.64 -13.87 -9.13
N LYS A 70 14.13 -13.34 -10.26
CA LYS A 70 15.52 -12.92 -10.43
C LYS A 70 15.85 -11.71 -9.55
N ALA A 71 14.97 -10.71 -9.49
CA ALA A 71 15.10 -9.54 -8.62
C ALA A 71 15.07 -9.94 -7.14
N ARG A 72 14.16 -10.85 -6.76
CA ARG A 72 14.08 -11.40 -5.40
C ARG A 72 15.36 -12.14 -5.01
N ARG A 73 15.91 -12.98 -5.88
CA ARG A 73 17.17 -13.70 -5.63
C ARG A 73 18.37 -12.76 -5.54
N ALA A 74 18.43 -11.73 -6.39
CA ALA A 74 19.47 -10.70 -6.36
C ALA A 74 19.43 -9.84 -5.08
N GLN A 75 18.25 -9.55 -4.55
CA GLN A 75 18.07 -8.85 -3.26
C GLN A 75 18.55 -9.71 -2.07
N VAL A 76 18.30 -11.02 -2.08
CA VAL A 76 18.75 -11.93 -1.01
C VAL A 76 20.28 -12.10 -1.03
N GLN A 77 20.91 -12.05 -2.21
CA GLN A 77 22.37 -12.18 -2.36
C GLN A 77 23.15 -10.87 -2.15
N SER A 78 22.50 -9.70 -2.13
CA SER A 78 23.16 -8.39 -2.07
C SER A 78 23.05 -7.66 -0.72
N SER A 79 22.82 -8.37 0.39
CA SER A 79 22.92 -7.74 1.72
C SER A 79 24.30 -7.97 2.35
N PRO A 80 25.01 -6.88 2.66
CA PRO A 80 25.65 -6.83 3.98
C PRO A 80 25.13 -5.72 4.90
N LEU A 81 24.18 -4.84 4.52
CA LEU A 81 23.87 -3.65 5.35
C LEU A 81 22.43 -3.11 5.31
N LEU A 82 21.41 -3.97 5.20
CA LEU A 82 20.04 -3.54 5.59
C LEU A 82 19.67 -4.14 6.95
N PRO A 83 19.43 -3.31 7.99
CA PRO A 83 19.02 -3.81 9.29
C PRO A 83 17.69 -4.51 9.13
N GLN A 84 17.65 -5.78 9.53
CA GLN A 84 16.46 -6.59 9.50
C GLN A 84 15.36 -5.89 10.29
N LEU A 85 14.33 -5.37 9.62
CA LEU A 85 13.01 -5.27 10.22
C LEU A 85 12.52 -6.70 10.39
N ILE A 86 12.99 -7.32 11.47
CA ILE A 86 12.47 -8.59 11.96
C ILE A 86 11.02 -8.28 12.32
N VAL A 87 10.10 -8.62 11.43
CA VAL A 87 8.73 -8.95 11.81
C VAL A 87 8.88 -10.18 12.70
N THR A 88 9.01 -9.97 14.01
CA THR A 88 9.02 -11.06 14.98
C THR A 88 7.63 -11.67 14.97
N ASP A 89 7.45 -12.71 14.16
CA ASP A 89 6.49 -13.77 14.45
C ASP A 89 6.89 -14.36 15.80
N ARG A 90 6.09 -14.04 16.81
CA ARG A 90 6.37 -14.29 18.21
C ARG A 90 5.98 -15.73 18.54
N ASN A 91 6.81 -16.71 18.13
CA ASN A 91 6.73 -18.04 18.72
C ASN A 91 8.04 -18.83 18.63
N GLN A 92 9.02 -18.51 19.49
CA GLN A 92 9.77 -19.46 20.34
C GLN A 92 10.86 -18.76 21.19
N PRO A 93 11.23 -19.32 22.37
CA PRO A 93 11.93 -18.57 23.41
C PRO A 93 13.45 -18.66 23.26
N ALA A 94 14.12 -17.52 23.09
CA ALA A 94 15.57 -17.44 23.12
C ALA A 94 16.07 -16.75 24.41
N LYS A 95 16.92 -17.49 25.11
CA LYS A 95 17.64 -17.19 26.34
C LYS A 95 18.34 -15.83 26.26
N GLY A 96 18.26 -15.08 27.36
CA GLY A 96 18.75 -13.72 27.43
C GLY A 96 20.27 -13.55 27.39
N LYS A 97 20.67 -12.31 27.14
CA LYS A 97 21.84 -11.64 27.69
C LYS A 97 21.59 -10.12 27.63
N LYS A 98 21.82 -9.45 28.75
CA LYS A 98 21.69 -8.00 28.94
C LYS A 98 22.97 -7.31 28.46
N SER A 99 22.83 -6.19 27.76
CA SER A 99 23.82 -5.10 27.66
C SER A 99 23.07 -3.89 27.12
N GLU A 100 22.58 -3.03 28.00
CA GLU A 100 23.27 -1.82 28.50
C GLU A 100 23.22 -0.68 27.49
N MET A 101 22.70 0.43 28.00
CA MET A 101 22.22 1.61 27.29
C MET A 101 23.35 2.62 27.13
N ASP A 102 23.61 3.09 25.92
CA ASP A 102 24.39 4.30 25.65
C ASP A 102 23.73 5.03 24.46
N SER A 103 22.89 6.04 24.72
CA SER A 103 23.26 7.45 24.86
C SER A 103 23.85 8.07 23.59
N ARG A 104 23.00 8.83 22.88
CA ARG A 104 23.32 10.12 22.23
C ARG A 104 24.39 10.11 21.12
N SER A 105 23.95 10.23 19.86
CA SER A 105 24.40 11.35 18.98
C SER A 105 23.75 11.35 17.59
N HIS A 106 22.76 12.24 17.44
CA HIS A 106 22.46 13.17 16.33
C HIS A 106 22.98 12.94 14.89
N LEU A 107 22.07 13.22 13.94
CA LEU A 107 22.16 13.21 12.48
C LEU A 107 23.44 13.84 11.89
N PRO A 108 23.90 13.37 10.71
CA PRO A 108 24.72 14.18 9.82
C PRO A 108 23.85 15.09 8.96
N THR A 109 24.18 16.39 8.96
CA THR A 109 23.83 17.35 7.91
C THR A 109 24.93 17.35 6.85
N ILE A 110 24.57 17.18 5.59
CA ILE A 110 24.69 18.13 4.46
C ILE A 110 23.98 17.49 3.27
#